data_AF-M5Q1X8-F1
#
_entry.id   AF-M5Q1X8-F1
#
_cell.length_a   1.000
_cell.length_b   1.000
_cell.length_c   1.000
_cell.angle_alpha   90.00
_cell.angle_beta   90.00
_cell.angle_gamma   90.00
#
_symmetry.space_group_name_H-M   'P 1'
#
loop_
_entity.id
_entity.type
_entity.pdbx_description
1 polymer ?
#
loop_
_entity_poly.entity_id
_entity_poly.type
_entity_poly.pdbx_seq_one_letter_code
_entity_poly.pdbx_strand_id
1 'polypeptide(L)'
;MDAHIFRSLSIEFGPALSGRRIEKIYSPAKSYWTLVLGARGGKRLLLFHPAKKDALLLLTGTKPQNPMSAPAEAMWFRKRISGRWLGQWQADWPGLRIAWELSPVPPDAPDQSRFLVLDMHAGMRLAGELEPSFGSEPAWPPLERALHDPDVWKEFPQLSPALRRRLKSLPECDVANFYASLAKQPANPIYVAYKNGTPTALHAWPQGEGKADGVQAFGSALEAAAAYGEPKFFAGLAHGESAVDREAFKVRERRLRRGLERLEADRERLSRMTAQQSQAELLQAELYKHKSGPTPERITGRHPLHGEMTVELNTRMSVAENMERLFQQVAKGRRGLAVVEQRRAQLGAELRGQAEGRVQAPAEGTEAPESKIDDRPLLSKRLRGLAVLIFTTSDGFRVLRGKNQEAGHKLLSQAASPFDLWFHAAHRPGAHVVLKRDYPAQEVPERSMREAAALAGLASGYAGEAKADVFCALVKDVRKIKGAALGLVRVEEMRQTLRVDLDPELPEKLKLVLPL
;
A
#
# COMPACT_ATOMS: atom_id res chain seq x y z
N MET A 1 5.07 26.27 13.71
CA MET A 1 4.70 27.69 13.46
C MET A 1 3.92 28.20 14.67
N ASP A 2 4.09 29.47 15.06
CA ASP A 2 3.33 30.09 16.16
C ASP A 2 1.96 30.61 15.69
N ALA A 3 0.97 30.64 16.60
CA ALA A 3 -0.40 31.05 16.29
C ALA A 3 -0.53 32.50 15.79
N HIS A 4 0.27 33.44 16.31
CA HIS A 4 0.21 34.84 15.85
C HIS A 4 0.85 35.03 14.47
N ILE A 5 1.84 34.20 14.15
CA ILE A 5 2.41 34.14 12.80
C ILE A 5 1.37 33.56 11.84
N PHE A 6 0.71 32.47 12.24
CA PHE A 6 -0.35 31.85 11.43
C PHE A 6 -1.57 32.76 11.26
N ARG A 7 -1.96 33.54 12.27
CA ARG A 7 -3.01 34.58 12.17
C ARG A 7 -2.70 35.55 11.05
N SER A 8 -1.50 36.14 11.10
CA SER A 8 -1.03 37.11 10.10
C SER A 8 -0.93 36.46 8.72
N LEU A 9 -0.40 35.24 8.66
CA LEU A 9 -0.29 34.44 7.44
C LEU A 9 -1.66 34.16 6.82
N SER A 10 -2.65 33.76 7.62
CA SER A 10 -4.00 33.40 7.16
C SER A 10 -4.76 34.56 6.51
N ILE A 11 -4.57 35.78 7.04
CA ILE A 11 -5.20 37.00 6.52
C ILE A 11 -4.69 37.35 5.12
N GLU A 12 -3.42 37.04 4.83
CA GLU A 12 -2.86 37.20 3.48
C GLU A 12 -3.15 35.99 2.58
N PHE A 13 -3.05 34.76 3.12
CA PHE A 13 -3.28 33.52 2.37
C PHE A 13 -4.70 33.37 1.85
N GLY A 14 -5.69 33.63 2.71
CA GLY A 14 -7.10 33.44 2.41
C GLY A 14 -7.49 34.14 1.10
N PRO A 15 -7.37 35.48 1.03
CA PRO A 15 -7.67 36.25 -0.18
C PRO A 15 -6.74 35.93 -1.35
N ALA A 16 -5.45 35.66 -1.10
CA ALA A 16 -4.50 35.34 -2.17
C ALA A 16 -4.83 34.05 -2.93
N LEU A 17 -5.52 33.11 -2.27
CA LEU A 17 -5.90 31.82 -2.82
C LEU A 17 -7.37 31.72 -3.26
N SER A 18 -8.26 32.55 -2.72
CA SER A 18 -9.66 32.62 -3.17
C SER A 18 -9.76 32.95 -4.66
N GLY A 19 -10.70 32.30 -5.34
CA GLY A 19 -10.89 32.39 -6.78
C GLY A 19 -9.86 31.64 -7.63
N ARG A 20 -8.93 30.88 -7.03
CA ARG A 20 -7.97 30.05 -7.77
C ARG A 20 -8.47 28.63 -7.98
N ARG A 21 -8.16 28.04 -9.13
CA ARG A 21 -8.44 26.65 -9.48
C ARG A 21 -7.29 25.74 -9.05
N ILE A 22 -7.59 24.64 -8.37
CA ILE A 22 -6.62 23.59 -8.07
C ILE A 22 -6.36 22.80 -9.35
N GLU A 23 -5.24 23.05 -10.03
CA GLU A 23 -4.92 22.37 -11.29
C GLU A 23 -4.28 20.99 -11.06
N LYS A 24 -3.27 20.95 -10.18
CA LYS A 24 -2.47 19.75 -9.93
C LYS A 24 -2.10 19.67 -8.46
N ILE A 25 -1.97 18.46 -7.96
CA ILE A 25 -1.56 18.16 -6.59
C ILE A 25 -0.42 17.17 -6.68
N TYR A 26 0.64 17.40 -5.93
CA TYR A 26 1.77 16.49 -5.83
C TYR A 26 2.10 16.23 -4.38
N SER A 27 2.70 15.07 -4.13
CA SER A 27 3.32 14.76 -2.86
C SER A 27 4.73 14.24 -3.13
N PRO A 28 5.75 15.12 -3.13
CA PRO A 28 7.11 14.73 -3.45
C PRO A 28 7.76 13.81 -2.41
N ALA A 29 7.35 13.91 -1.16
CA ALA A 29 7.72 13.01 -0.08
C ALA A 29 6.55 12.86 0.91
N LYS A 30 6.62 11.89 1.82
CA LYS A 30 5.60 11.69 2.85
C LYS A 30 5.36 12.98 3.63
N SER A 31 4.10 13.43 3.69
CA SER A 31 3.70 14.68 4.35
C SER A 31 4.29 15.94 3.71
N TYR A 32 4.81 15.90 2.49
CA TYR A 32 5.13 17.09 1.70
C TYR A 32 4.11 17.20 0.58
N TRP A 33 3.52 18.38 0.42
CA TRP A 33 2.46 18.65 -0.55
C TRP A 33 2.81 19.85 -1.42
N THR A 34 2.47 19.76 -2.70
CA THR A 34 2.55 20.87 -3.65
C THR A 34 1.23 20.97 -4.40
N LEU A 35 0.51 22.07 -4.20
CA LEU A 35 -0.70 22.39 -4.96
C LEU A 35 -0.39 23.46 -6.00
N VAL A 36 -0.71 23.18 -7.26
CA VAL A 36 -0.61 24.14 -8.36
C VAL A 36 -1.96 24.84 -8.50
N LEU A 37 -1.98 26.15 -8.21
CA LEU A 37 -3.20 26.95 -8.15
C LEU A 37 -3.22 27.96 -9.30
N GLY A 38 -4.11 27.77 -10.26
CA GLY A 38 -4.26 28.60 -11.46
C GLY A 38 -5.30 29.71 -11.31
N ALA A 39 -5.05 30.87 -11.90
CA ALA A 39 -6.02 31.96 -12.06
C ALA A 39 -5.69 32.81 -13.30
N ARG A 40 -6.58 33.76 -13.67
CA ARG A 40 -6.36 34.70 -14.80
C ARG A 40 -5.08 35.55 -14.66
N GLY A 41 -4.54 35.71 -13.43
CA GLY A 41 -3.28 36.40 -13.13
C GLY A 41 -2.05 35.50 -12.98
N GLY A 42 -2.11 34.25 -13.46
CA GLY A 42 -0.99 33.31 -13.43
C GLY A 42 -1.05 32.30 -12.28
N LYS A 43 -0.09 31.37 -12.30
CA LYS A 43 -0.03 30.24 -11.37
C LYS A 43 0.67 30.61 -10.06
N ARG A 44 0.23 30.00 -8.97
CA ARG A 44 0.90 30.01 -7.67
C ARG A 44 1.12 28.57 -7.24
N LEU A 45 2.25 28.31 -6.59
CA LEU A 45 2.54 27.02 -6.00
C LEU A 45 2.40 27.15 -4.49
N LEU A 46 1.48 26.38 -3.92
CA LEU A 46 1.34 26.25 -2.49
C LEU A 46 2.14 25.03 -2.03
N LEU A 47 3.13 25.27 -1.17
CA LEU A 47 3.88 24.22 -0.49
C LEU A 47 3.35 24.05 0.92
N PHE A 48 3.09 22.81 1.29
CA PHE A 48 2.54 22.49 2.60
C PHE A 48 3.21 21.24 3.17
N HIS A 49 3.75 21.36 4.37
CA HIS A 49 4.34 20.27 5.13
C HIS A 49 3.77 20.28 6.55
N PRO A 50 2.78 19.43 6.88
CA PRO A 50 2.30 19.28 8.24
C PRO A 50 3.32 18.57 9.13
N ALA A 51 3.60 19.15 10.30
CA ALA A 51 4.49 18.57 11.30
C ALA A 51 4.25 19.17 12.69
N LYS A 52 4.66 18.46 13.76
CA LYS A 52 4.49 18.96 15.13
C LYS A 52 5.39 20.15 15.50
N LYS A 53 6.56 20.27 14.87
CA LYS A 53 7.57 21.30 15.20
C LYS A 53 7.88 22.17 13.98
N ASP A 54 8.21 21.54 12.86
CA ASP A 54 8.67 22.21 11.64
C ASP A 54 7.61 22.26 10.54
N ALA A 55 6.35 22.54 10.92
CA ALA A 55 5.29 22.70 9.92
C ALA A 55 5.55 23.90 9.01
N LEU A 56 5.35 23.71 7.71
CA LEU A 56 5.59 24.73 6.67
C LEU A 56 4.32 24.94 5.85
N LEU A 57 4.01 26.21 5.59
CA LEU A 57 2.94 26.64 4.70
C LEU A 57 3.41 27.91 4.01
N LEU A 58 3.61 27.86 2.69
CA LEU A 58 4.16 28.98 1.92
C LEU A 58 3.69 28.97 0.47
N LEU A 59 3.76 30.15 -0.15
CA LEU A 59 3.65 30.31 -1.60
C LEU A 59 5.04 30.49 -2.18
N THR A 60 5.31 29.83 -3.30
CA THR A 60 6.59 29.93 -4.01
C THR A 60 6.39 30.05 -5.52
N GLY A 61 7.39 30.62 -6.19
CA GLY A 61 7.55 30.53 -7.65
C GLY A 61 8.32 29.28 -8.09
N THR A 62 9.05 28.63 -7.17
CA THR A 62 9.94 27.50 -7.47
C THR A 62 9.18 26.18 -7.37
N LYS A 63 9.17 25.41 -8.44
CA LYS A 63 8.49 24.10 -8.44
C LYS A 63 9.42 23.00 -7.89
N PRO A 64 9.00 22.24 -6.87
CA PRO A 64 9.73 21.05 -6.43
C PRO A 64 9.83 19.99 -7.52
N GLN A 65 10.93 19.23 -7.50
CA GLN A 65 11.00 17.98 -8.25
C GLN A 65 9.97 17.01 -7.68
N ASN A 66 9.25 16.30 -8.55
CA ASN A 66 8.18 15.40 -8.15
C ASN A 66 8.51 13.98 -8.62
N PRO A 67 8.22 12.95 -7.80
CA PRO A 67 8.49 11.57 -8.14
C PRO A 67 7.68 11.15 -9.37
N MET A 68 8.24 10.20 -10.13
CA MET A 68 7.62 9.66 -11.34
C MET A 68 6.27 8.99 -11.07
N SER A 69 6.08 8.42 -9.89
CA SER A 69 4.81 7.86 -9.41
C SER A 69 4.28 8.63 -8.21
N ALA A 70 3.00 9.03 -8.26
CA ALA A 70 2.35 9.69 -7.14
C ALA A 70 1.86 8.67 -6.10
N PRO A 71 2.01 8.94 -4.78
CA PRO A 71 1.47 8.07 -3.74
C PRO A 71 -0.07 8.07 -3.77
N ALA A 72 -0.66 7.00 -3.23
CA ALA A 72 -2.11 6.78 -3.22
C ALA A 72 -2.91 7.96 -2.62
N GLU A 73 -2.39 8.58 -1.56
CA GLU A 73 -3.01 9.75 -0.92
C GLU A 73 -3.07 10.96 -1.86
N ALA A 74 -2.00 11.21 -2.63
CA ALA A 74 -2.00 12.27 -3.64
C ALA A 74 -2.96 11.95 -4.78
N MET A 75 -3.09 10.70 -5.19
CA MET A 75 -4.10 10.27 -6.16
C MET A 75 -5.53 10.45 -5.63
N TRP A 76 -5.76 10.14 -4.36
CA TRP A 76 -7.04 10.31 -3.68
C TRP A 76 -7.50 11.77 -3.69
N PHE A 77 -6.61 12.70 -3.35
CA PHE A 77 -6.89 14.14 -3.44
C PHE A 77 -7.08 14.58 -4.87
N ARG A 78 -6.23 14.12 -5.81
CA ARG A 78 -6.36 14.47 -7.23
C ARG A 78 -7.74 14.15 -7.75
N LYS A 79 -8.27 12.97 -7.46
CA LYS A 79 -9.59 12.52 -7.90
C LYS A 79 -10.74 13.39 -7.35
N ARG A 80 -10.57 14.00 -6.17
CA ARG A 80 -11.65 14.71 -5.46
C ARG A 80 -11.61 16.23 -5.58
N ILE A 81 -10.43 16.84 -5.71
CA ILE A 81 -10.30 18.30 -5.70
C ILE A 81 -9.58 18.89 -6.90
N SER A 82 -8.95 18.09 -7.77
CA SER A 82 -8.41 18.64 -9.02
C SER A 82 -9.53 19.20 -9.88
N GLY A 83 -9.31 20.38 -10.43
CA GLY A 83 -10.25 21.10 -11.25
C GLY A 83 -11.26 21.94 -10.46
N ARG A 84 -11.34 21.82 -9.13
CA ARG A 84 -12.21 22.64 -8.27
C ARG A 84 -11.57 24.00 -7.95
N TRP A 85 -12.39 24.97 -7.63
CA TRP A 85 -12.04 26.34 -7.29
C TRP A 85 -12.08 26.53 -5.79
N LEU A 86 -11.11 27.28 -5.27
CA LEU A 86 -11.09 27.75 -3.89
C LEU A 86 -12.01 28.98 -3.79
N GLY A 87 -13.02 28.92 -2.92
CA GLY A 87 -14.03 29.95 -2.73
C GLY A 87 -13.78 30.78 -1.47
N GLN A 88 -14.84 30.94 -0.68
CA GLN A 88 -14.77 31.58 0.64
C GLN A 88 -13.80 30.83 1.55
N TRP A 89 -13.14 31.56 2.45
CA TRP A 89 -12.15 31.01 3.35
C TRP A 89 -12.44 31.36 4.80
N GLN A 90 -11.98 30.50 5.71
CA GLN A 90 -12.07 30.70 7.15
C GLN A 90 -10.79 30.18 7.80
N ALA A 91 -10.38 30.75 8.92
CA ALA A 91 -9.19 30.32 9.64
C ALA A 91 -9.48 30.17 11.14
N ASP A 92 -9.20 28.98 11.67
CA ASP A 92 -9.00 28.78 13.10
C ASP A 92 -7.51 28.96 13.38
N TRP A 93 -7.12 30.22 13.55
CA TRP A 93 -5.73 30.59 13.69
C TRP A 93 -5.09 30.13 15.01
N PRO A 94 -5.81 30.01 16.16
CA PRO A 94 -5.24 29.37 17.34
C PRO A 94 -4.97 27.88 17.14
N GLY A 95 -5.85 27.17 16.42
CA GLY A 95 -5.68 25.77 16.05
C GLY A 95 -4.67 25.50 14.92
N LEU A 96 -4.14 26.56 14.28
CA LEU A 96 -3.31 26.49 13.09
C LEU A 96 -4.00 25.78 11.91
N ARG A 97 -5.29 26.08 11.70
CA ARG A 97 -6.11 25.50 10.64
C ARG A 97 -6.67 26.59 9.72
N ILE A 98 -6.63 26.35 8.42
CA ILE A 98 -7.27 27.23 7.42
C ILE A 98 -8.07 26.38 6.43
N ALA A 99 -9.23 26.87 6.03
CA ALA A 99 -10.14 26.16 5.14
C ALA A 99 -10.59 27.06 3.99
N TRP A 100 -10.79 26.45 2.82
CA TRP A 100 -11.45 27.06 1.67
C TRP A 100 -12.62 26.21 1.22
N GLU A 101 -13.74 26.85 0.89
CA GLU A 101 -14.84 26.23 0.18
C GLU A 101 -14.39 25.79 -1.22
N LEU A 102 -14.91 24.67 -1.71
CA LEU A 102 -14.55 24.06 -2.97
C LEU A 102 -15.75 24.05 -3.91
N SER A 103 -15.62 24.68 -5.08
CA SER A 103 -16.67 24.76 -6.09
C SER A 103 -16.23 24.18 -7.45
N PRO A 104 -17.08 23.47 -8.21
CA PRO A 104 -18.42 23.02 -7.82
C PRO A 104 -18.33 21.92 -6.76
N VAL A 105 -19.42 21.70 -6.02
CA VAL A 105 -19.61 20.51 -5.18
C VAL A 105 -20.20 19.41 -6.07
N PRO A 106 -19.49 18.30 -6.33
CA PRO A 106 -20.03 17.22 -7.15
C PRO A 106 -21.27 16.61 -6.49
N PRO A 107 -22.36 16.35 -7.24
CA PRO A 107 -23.60 15.81 -6.68
C PRO A 107 -23.44 14.38 -6.12
N ASP A 108 -22.40 13.67 -6.54
CA ASP A 108 -22.03 12.31 -6.16
C ASP A 108 -20.82 12.25 -5.19
N ALA A 109 -20.39 13.38 -4.63
CA ALA A 109 -19.27 13.41 -3.69
C ALA A 109 -19.61 12.60 -2.42
N PRO A 110 -18.93 11.48 -2.14
CA PRO A 110 -19.32 10.52 -1.09
C PRO A 110 -19.36 11.12 0.32
N ASP A 111 -18.64 12.23 0.57
CA ASP A 111 -18.57 12.91 1.87
C ASP A 111 -19.11 14.35 1.83
N GLN A 112 -19.89 14.72 0.79
CA GLN A 112 -20.32 16.10 0.53
C GLN A 112 -19.17 17.12 0.61
N SER A 113 -17.94 16.72 0.26
CA SER A 113 -16.69 17.45 0.54
C SER A 113 -16.73 18.89 0.00
N ARG A 114 -17.11 19.83 0.85
CA ARG A 114 -17.32 21.25 0.54
C ARG A 114 -16.11 22.09 0.88
N PHE A 115 -15.26 21.65 1.81
CA PHE A 115 -14.09 22.39 2.25
C PHE A 115 -12.80 21.60 2.07
N LEU A 116 -11.75 22.27 1.61
CA LEU A 116 -10.36 21.85 1.76
C LEU A 116 -9.82 22.47 3.04
N VAL A 117 -9.42 21.65 4.00
CA VAL A 117 -8.82 22.10 5.27
C VAL A 117 -7.34 21.75 5.28
N LEU A 118 -6.50 22.75 5.56
CA LEU A 118 -5.08 22.58 5.85
C LEU A 118 -4.86 22.78 7.35
N ASP A 119 -4.42 21.73 8.01
CA ASP A 119 -4.08 21.71 9.43
C ASP A 119 -2.56 21.52 9.59
N MET A 120 -1.89 22.48 10.21
CA MET A 120 -0.42 22.46 10.34
C MET A 120 0.13 21.23 11.07
N HIS A 121 -0.69 20.51 11.83
CA HIS A 121 -0.32 19.31 12.57
C HIS A 121 -0.88 18.03 11.94
N ALA A 122 -2.18 18.04 11.60
CA ALA A 122 -2.91 16.85 11.13
C ALA A 122 -2.83 16.66 9.61
N GLY A 123 -2.46 17.69 8.85
CA GLY A 123 -2.32 17.64 7.40
C GLY A 123 -3.53 18.12 6.64
N MET A 124 -3.62 17.65 5.39
CA MET A 124 -4.68 18.07 4.46
C MET A 124 -5.87 17.14 4.63
N ARG A 125 -7.09 17.68 4.68
CA ARG A 125 -8.32 16.88 4.72
C ARG A 125 -9.46 17.57 3.98
N LEU A 126 -10.48 16.79 3.63
CA LEU A 126 -11.74 17.31 3.11
C LEU A 126 -12.81 17.27 4.19
N ALA A 127 -13.72 18.25 4.20
CA ALA A 127 -14.84 18.31 5.13
C ALA A 127 -16.14 18.68 4.41
N GLY A 128 -17.26 18.10 4.79
CA GLY A 128 -18.58 18.55 4.33
C GLY A 128 -19.01 19.85 4.99
N GLU A 129 -18.71 20.00 6.28
CA GLU A 129 -18.99 21.17 7.10
C GLU A 129 -17.79 21.50 7.99
N LEU A 130 -17.73 22.75 8.45
CA LEU A 130 -16.76 23.19 9.44
C LEU A 130 -17.44 23.26 10.81
N GLU A 131 -16.67 23.05 11.88
CA GLU A 131 -17.15 23.23 13.26
C GLU A 131 -17.68 24.67 13.42
N PRO A 132 -18.75 24.93 14.20
CA PRO A 132 -19.30 26.28 14.37
C PRO A 132 -18.30 27.32 14.89
N SER A 133 -17.32 26.89 15.67
CA SER A 133 -16.23 27.73 16.18
C SER A 133 -15.13 28.02 15.16
N PHE A 134 -15.11 27.33 14.02
CA PHE A 134 -14.11 27.51 12.98
C PHE A 134 -14.25 28.91 12.37
N GLY A 135 -13.18 29.72 12.42
CA GLY A 135 -13.23 31.11 11.97
C GLY A 135 -13.74 32.12 13.01
N SER A 136 -14.13 31.68 14.22
CA SER A 136 -14.46 32.59 15.31
C SER A 136 -13.21 33.21 15.91
N GLU A 137 -13.23 34.52 16.18
CA GLU A 137 -12.15 35.18 16.92
C GLU A 137 -12.17 34.76 18.40
N PRO A 138 -11.04 34.32 18.99
CA PRO A 138 -11.02 33.86 20.36
C PRO A 138 -11.17 35.03 21.34
N ALA A 139 -11.88 34.78 22.44
CA ALA A 139 -11.96 35.72 23.55
C ALA A 139 -10.58 35.89 24.22
N TRP A 140 -10.24 37.10 24.66
CA TRP A 140 -8.97 37.37 25.35
C TRP A 140 -9.21 37.53 26.85
N PRO A 141 -8.45 36.82 27.70
CA PRO A 141 -8.59 36.97 29.16
C PRO A 141 -7.99 38.30 29.63
N PRO A 142 -8.34 38.76 30.85
CA PRO A 142 -7.66 39.87 31.51
C PRO A 142 -6.15 39.64 31.56
N LEU A 143 -5.37 40.73 31.47
CA LEU A 143 -3.91 40.67 31.40
C LEU A 143 -3.30 39.97 32.62
N GLU A 144 -3.86 40.21 33.81
CA GLU A 144 -3.42 39.61 35.06
C GLU A 144 -3.51 38.08 34.99
N ARG A 145 -4.58 37.55 34.39
CA ARG A 145 -4.74 36.11 34.19
C ARG A 145 -3.74 35.60 33.16
N ALA A 146 -3.54 36.32 32.05
CA ALA A 146 -2.58 35.93 31.01
C ALA A 146 -1.12 35.87 31.52
N LEU A 147 -0.76 36.66 32.53
CA LEU A 147 0.58 36.71 33.11
C LEU A 147 0.81 35.63 34.19
N HIS A 148 -0.18 35.41 35.06
CA HIS A 148 0.00 34.64 36.29
C HIS A 148 -0.52 33.21 36.22
N ASP A 149 -1.53 32.92 35.38
CA ASP A 149 -2.07 31.56 35.25
C ASP A 149 -1.20 30.74 34.27
N PRO A 150 -0.45 29.72 34.74
CA PRO A 150 0.43 28.93 33.89
C PRO A 150 -0.34 28.06 32.88
N ASP A 151 -1.61 27.75 33.17
CA ASP A 151 -2.49 26.87 32.42
C ASP A 151 -3.53 27.60 31.58
N VAL A 152 -3.49 28.94 31.56
CA VAL A 152 -4.39 29.82 30.81
C VAL A 152 -4.54 29.43 29.34
N TRP A 153 -3.51 28.82 28.75
CA TRP A 153 -3.48 28.37 27.36
C TRP A 153 -4.42 27.22 27.03
N LYS A 154 -4.87 26.45 28.03
CA LYS A 154 -5.84 25.36 27.84
C LYS A 154 -7.21 25.92 27.45
N GLU A 155 -7.56 27.08 28.01
CA GLU A 155 -8.81 27.79 27.71
C GLU A 155 -8.62 28.83 26.59
N PHE A 156 -7.44 29.45 26.54
CA PHE A 156 -7.09 30.51 25.58
C PHE A 156 -5.88 30.09 24.73
N PRO A 157 -6.08 29.22 23.72
CA PRO A 157 -4.98 28.63 22.92
C PRO A 157 -4.14 29.66 22.17
N GLN A 158 -4.67 30.86 21.93
CA GLN A 158 -3.92 31.98 21.36
C GLN A 158 -2.81 32.49 22.27
N LEU A 159 -2.87 32.25 23.58
CA LEU A 159 -1.77 32.54 24.51
C LEU A 159 -0.66 31.49 24.38
N SER A 160 -0.03 31.47 23.21
CA SER A 160 0.98 30.48 22.84
C SER A 160 2.17 30.51 23.81
N PRO A 161 2.96 29.42 23.90
CA PRO A 161 4.19 29.42 24.70
C PRO A 161 5.19 30.51 24.29
N ALA A 162 5.16 30.97 23.04
CA ALA A 162 5.99 32.09 22.61
C ALA A 162 5.46 33.41 23.17
N LEU A 163 4.14 33.66 23.05
CA LEU A 163 3.52 34.88 23.58
C LEU A 163 3.70 34.99 25.09
N ARG A 164 3.43 33.92 25.85
CA ARG A 164 3.60 33.92 27.32
C ARG A 164 5.03 34.22 27.74
N ARG A 165 6.02 33.67 27.03
CA ARG A 165 7.44 34.02 27.27
C ARG A 165 7.74 35.48 26.94
N ARG A 166 7.16 35.99 25.85
CA ARG A 166 7.35 37.39 25.45
C ARG A 166 6.78 38.36 26.49
N LEU A 167 5.55 38.13 26.96
CA LEU A 167 4.91 38.95 27.99
C LEU A 167 5.76 39.04 29.26
N LYS A 168 6.37 37.93 29.70
CA LYS A 168 7.27 37.89 30.87
C LYS A 168 8.61 38.60 30.64
N SER A 169 9.05 38.74 29.40
CA SER A 169 10.34 39.37 29.04
C SER A 169 10.25 40.87 28.77
N LEU A 170 9.04 41.39 28.60
CA LEU A 170 8.80 42.79 28.26
C LEU A 170 8.89 43.68 29.52
N PRO A 171 9.35 44.93 29.39
CA PRO A 171 9.23 45.92 30.46
C PRO A 171 7.76 46.09 30.88
N GLU A 172 7.49 46.26 32.17
CA GLU A 172 6.13 46.34 32.72
C GLU A 172 5.27 47.41 32.02
N CYS A 173 5.87 48.56 31.67
CA CYS A 173 5.18 49.64 30.96
C CYS A 173 4.71 49.26 29.54
N ASP A 174 5.34 48.25 28.92
CA ASP A 174 5.06 47.86 27.53
C ASP A 174 4.10 46.68 27.43
N VAL A 175 4.00 45.85 28.48
CA VAL A 175 3.23 44.59 28.48
C VAL A 175 1.76 44.85 28.11
N ALA A 176 1.12 45.82 28.77
CA ALA A 176 -0.30 46.11 28.57
C ALA A 176 -0.60 46.57 27.13
N ASN A 177 0.23 47.48 26.60
CA ASN A 177 0.09 48.00 25.24
C ASN A 177 0.35 46.90 24.21
N PHE A 178 1.39 46.09 24.40
CA PHE A 178 1.71 44.97 23.52
C PHE A 178 0.58 43.93 23.48
N TYR A 179 0.05 43.55 24.64
CA TYR A 179 -1.05 42.61 24.76
C TYR A 179 -2.34 43.13 24.09
N ALA A 180 -2.73 44.38 24.38
CA ALA A 180 -3.90 45.01 23.78
C ALA A 180 -3.76 45.17 22.26
N SER A 181 -2.56 45.48 21.77
CA SER A 181 -2.27 45.58 20.33
C SER A 181 -2.44 44.22 19.64
N LEU A 182 -1.84 43.16 20.19
CA LEU A 182 -1.95 41.80 19.63
C LEU A 182 -3.38 41.25 19.66
N ALA A 183 -4.19 41.64 20.64
CA ALA A 183 -5.60 41.28 20.68
C ALA A 183 -6.37 41.88 19.49
N LYS A 184 -6.11 43.15 19.19
CA LYS A 184 -6.84 43.91 18.17
C LYS A 184 -6.37 43.61 16.75
N GLN A 185 -5.08 43.35 16.54
CA GLN A 185 -4.49 43.30 15.20
C GLN A 185 -3.50 42.12 15.05
N PRO A 186 -3.35 41.57 13.84
CA PRO A 186 -2.31 40.59 13.54
C PRO A 186 -0.91 41.19 13.71
N ALA A 187 0.07 40.31 13.90
CA ALA A 187 1.45 40.72 14.03
C ALA A 187 2.01 41.18 12.68
N ASN A 188 2.52 42.41 12.62
CA ASN A 188 3.21 42.95 11.45
C ASN A 188 4.25 43.98 11.95
N PRO A 189 5.53 43.88 11.56
CA PRO A 189 6.12 42.88 10.66
C PRO A 189 6.36 41.50 11.29
N ILE A 190 6.61 40.51 10.43
CA ILE A 190 7.06 39.17 10.79
C ILE A 190 8.58 39.10 10.63
N TYR A 191 9.26 38.41 11.55
CA TYR A 191 10.72 38.40 11.63
C TYR A 191 11.29 37.01 11.33
N VAL A 192 12.30 36.94 10.48
CA VAL A 192 13.08 35.72 10.20
C VAL A 192 14.49 35.89 10.74
N ALA A 193 14.91 34.96 11.60
CA ALA A 193 16.28 34.90 12.10
C ALA A 193 17.14 34.01 11.21
N TYR A 194 18.37 34.44 10.95
CA TYR A 194 19.34 33.74 10.10
C TYR A 194 20.60 33.38 10.87
N LYS A 195 21.20 32.26 10.49
CA LYS A 195 22.54 31.85 10.92
C LYS A 195 23.30 31.28 9.73
N ASN A 196 24.48 31.82 9.43
CA ASN A 196 25.25 31.48 8.24
C ASN A 196 24.40 31.49 6.95
N GLY A 197 23.54 32.51 6.79
CA GLY A 197 22.64 32.64 5.64
C GLY A 197 21.45 31.66 5.60
N THR A 198 21.30 30.76 6.58
CA THR A 198 20.18 29.80 6.66
C THR A 198 19.11 30.30 7.63
N PRO A 199 17.81 30.28 7.28
CA PRO A 199 16.75 30.69 8.19
C PRO A 199 16.59 29.66 9.34
N THR A 200 16.72 30.11 10.58
CA THR A 200 16.65 29.26 11.76
C THR A 200 15.30 29.32 12.46
N ALA A 201 14.69 30.51 12.54
CA ALA A 201 13.45 30.73 13.27
C ALA A 201 12.57 31.81 12.62
N LEU A 202 11.27 31.72 12.87
CA LEU A 202 10.24 32.64 12.43
C LEU A 202 9.51 33.18 13.67
N HIS A 203 9.38 34.50 13.79
CA HIS A 203 8.85 35.17 14.97
C HIS A 203 7.81 36.23 14.63
N ALA A 204 6.76 36.35 15.45
CA ALA A 204 5.73 37.39 15.32
C ALA A 204 6.16 38.75 15.89
N TRP A 205 7.30 38.83 16.57
CA TRP A 205 7.81 40.06 17.17
C TRP A 205 9.34 39.99 17.26
N PRO A 206 10.02 41.14 17.43
CA PRO A 206 11.46 41.17 17.62
C PRO A 206 11.87 40.28 18.79
N GLN A 207 12.87 39.45 18.56
CA GLN A 207 13.61 38.77 19.62
C GLN A 207 14.90 39.56 19.86
N GLY A 208 15.36 39.62 21.11
CA GLY A 208 16.70 40.17 21.40
C GLY A 208 17.78 39.40 20.62
N GLU A 209 18.95 40.02 20.42
CA GLU A 209 20.10 39.41 19.73
C GLU A 209 20.47 38.07 20.38
N GLY A 210 19.93 36.98 19.82
CA GLY A 210 20.26 35.61 20.20
C GLY A 210 21.52 35.13 19.49
N LYS A 211 21.69 33.81 19.38
CA LYS A 211 22.76 33.17 18.58
C LYS A 211 22.57 33.30 17.04
N ALA A 212 21.78 34.28 16.59
CA ALA A 212 21.52 34.54 15.19
C ALA A 212 22.53 35.60 14.70
N ASP A 213 23.02 35.42 13.48
CA ASP A 213 23.97 36.37 12.88
C ASP A 213 23.23 37.56 12.24
N GLY A 214 21.90 37.48 12.12
CA GLY A 214 21.03 38.55 11.65
C GLY A 214 19.55 38.23 11.77
N VAL A 215 18.72 39.27 11.84
CA VAL A 215 17.26 39.19 11.84
C VAL A 215 16.71 40.14 10.77
N GLN A 216 15.82 39.65 9.91
CA GLN A 216 15.15 40.44 8.89
C GLN A 216 13.66 40.57 9.19
N ALA A 217 13.12 41.79 9.08
CA ALA A 217 11.69 42.07 9.19
C ALA A 217 11.02 42.06 7.81
N PHE A 218 9.83 41.46 7.73
CA PHE A 218 9.01 41.36 6.52
C PHE A 218 7.64 41.99 6.78
N GLY A 219 7.25 42.94 5.93
CA GLY A 219 5.92 43.56 5.99
C GLY A 219 4.77 42.67 5.51
N SER A 220 5.11 41.56 4.84
CA SER A 220 4.18 40.52 4.40
C SER A 220 4.51 39.19 5.09
N ALA A 221 3.50 38.60 5.73
CA ALA A 221 3.59 37.26 6.29
C ALA A 221 3.82 36.19 5.21
N LEU A 222 3.29 36.37 3.99
CA LEU A 222 3.58 35.49 2.86
C LEU A 222 5.07 35.49 2.49
N GLU A 223 5.68 36.66 2.38
CA GLU A 223 7.11 36.79 2.07
C GLU A 223 7.98 36.20 3.18
N ALA A 224 7.65 36.48 4.44
CA ALA A 224 8.36 35.91 5.59
C ALA A 224 8.25 34.37 5.61
N ALA A 225 7.05 33.82 5.36
CA ALA A 225 6.83 32.39 5.29
C ALA A 225 7.58 31.73 4.13
N ALA A 226 7.68 32.40 2.97
CA ALA A 226 8.47 31.92 1.84
C ALA A 226 9.98 31.95 2.16
N ALA A 227 10.49 33.07 2.68
CA ALA A 227 11.90 33.23 3.04
C ALA A 227 12.37 32.22 4.10
N TYR A 228 11.52 31.93 5.09
CA TYR A 228 11.80 30.91 6.11
C TYR A 228 11.58 29.48 5.60
N GLY A 229 10.48 29.26 4.90
CA GLY A 229 9.97 27.93 4.60
C GLY A 229 10.60 27.29 3.36
N GLU A 230 10.98 28.07 2.35
CA GLU A 230 11.47 27.54 1.08
C GLU A 230 12.77 26.74 1.26
N PRO A 231 13.85 27.29 1.86
CA PRO A 231 15.08 26.53 2.07
C PRO A 231 14.86 25.25 2.90
N LYS A 232 14.00 25.33 3.93
CA LYS A 232 13.68 24.19 4.80
C LYS A 232 12.86 23.11 4.09
N PHE A 233 11.90 23.50 3.26
CA PHE A 233 11.07 22.57 2.51
C PHE A 233 11.93 21.77 1.52
N PHE A 234 12.77 22.46 0.75
CA PHE A 234 13.64 21.81 -0.23
C PHE A 234 14.75 20.96 0.42
N ALA A 235 15.35 21.42 1.52
CA ALA A 235 16.30 20.60 2.29
C ALA A 235 15.62 19.34 2.87
N GLY A 236 14.40 19.48 3.36
CA GLY A 236 13.58 18.38 3.87
C GLY A 236 13.28 17.32 2.80
N LEU A 237 13.01 17.73 1.56
CA LEU A 237 12.84 16.80 0.43
C LEU A 237 14.12 16.02 0.12
N ALA A 238 15.27 16.70 0.04
CA ALA A 238 16.55 16.04 -0.23
C ALA A 238 16.93 15.01 0.86
N HIS A 239 16.62 15.30 2.12
CA HIS A 239 16.82 14.35 3.23
C HIS A 239 15.78 13.23 3.24
N GLY A 240 14.54 13.51 2.82
CA GLY A 240 13.45 12.55 2.69
C GLY A 240 13.70 11.48 1.62
N GLU A 241 14.23 11.86 0.46
CA GLU A 241 14.66 10.93 -0.60
C GLU A 241 15.67 9.91 -0.05
N SER A 242 16.67 10.38 0.71
CA SER A 242 17.68 9.52 1.35
C SER A 242 17.10 8.55 2.41
N ALA A 243 16.00 8.90 3.07
CA ALA A 243 15.37 8.06 4.09
C ALA A 243 14.44 7.00 3.48
N VAL A 244 13.72 7.34 2.41
CA VAL A 244 12.89 6.41 1.65
C VAL A 244 13.76 5.34 0.98
N ASP A 245 14.91 5.73 0.42
CA ASP A 245 15.87 4.78 -0.14
C ASP A 245 16.45 3.83 0.91
N ARG A 246 16.73 4.32 2.13
CA ARG A 246 17.20 3.49 3.25
C ARG A 246 16.14 2.50 3.73
N GLU A 247 14.87 2.88 3.76
CA GLU A 247 13.79 1.97 4.16
C GLU A 247 13.49 0.93 3.06
N ALA A 248 13.47 1.35 1.80
CA ALA A 248 13.36 0.44 0.65
C ALA A 248 14.51 -0.57 0.63
N PHE A 249 15.74 -0.14 0.95
CA PHE A 249 16.91 -1.00 1.11
C PHE A 249 16.70 -2.05 2.21
N LYS A 250 16.27 -1.62 3.40
CA LYS A 250 15.99 -2.53 4.54
C LYS A 250 14.88 -3.53 4.22
N VAL A 251 13.81 -3.08 3.56
CA VAL A 251 12.69 -3.95 3.16
C VAL A 251 13.15 -4.99 2.14
N ARG A 252 13.94 -4.60 1.14
CA ARG A 252 14.51 -5.51 0.14
C ARG A 252 15.46 -6.52 0.77
N GLU A 253 16.33 -6.08 1.67
CA GLU A 253 17.28 -6.92 2.40
C GLU A 253 16.54 -8.00 3.23
N ARG A 254 15.52 -7.59 4.00
CA ARG A 254 14.67 -8.50 4.77
C ARG A 254 13.97 -9.53 3.88
N ARG A 255 13.50 -9.12 2.70
CA ARG A 255 12.86 -10.01 1.73
C ARG A 255 13.84 -11.05 1.18
N LEU A 256 15.06 -10.65 0.82
CA LEU A 256 16.11 -11.56 0.34
C LEU A 256 16.51 -12.57 1.41
N ARG A 257 16.72 -12.12 2.66
CA ARG A 257 17.04 -13.00 3.80
C ARG A 257 15.95 -14.04 4.07
N ARG A 258 14.68 -13.62 4.15
CA ARG A 258 13.55 -14.55 4.29
C ARG A 258 13.45 -15.54 3.12
N GLY A 259 13.81 -15.10 1.91
CA GLY A 259 13.89 -15.97 0.74
C GLY A 259 14.96 -17.05 0.87
N LEU A 260 16.15 -16.69 1.37
CA LEU A 260 17.25 -17.61 1.64
C LEU A 260 16.90 -18.62 2.74
N GLU A 261 16.28 -18.18 3.83
CA GLU A 261 15.83 -19.07 4.93
C GLU A 261 14.87 -20.15 4.42
N ARG A 262 13.91 -19.78 3.56
CA ARG A 262 12.98 -20.75 2.95
C ARG A 262 13.70 -21.75 2.04
N LEU A 263 14.67 -21.29 1.26
CA LEU A 263 15.46 -22.16 0.38
C LEU A 263 16.34 -23.12 1.18
N GLU A 264 16.87 -22.71 2.32
CA GLU A 264 17.60 -23.63 3.23
C GLU A 264 16.70 -24.73 3.76
N ALA A 265 15.49 -24.39 4.24
CA ALA A 265 14.54 -25.39 4.70
C ALA A 265 14.15 -26.39 3.58
N ASP A 266 13.99 -25.89 2.35
CA ASP A 266 13.74 -26.75 1.18
C ASP A 266 14.95 -27.62 0.84
N ARG A 267 16.18 -27.08 0.92
CA ARG A 267 17.42 -27.82 0.70
C ARG A 267 17.57 -28.95 1.71
N GLU A 268 17.36 -28.71 2.99
CA GLU A 268 17.41 -29.74 4.03
C GLU A 268 16.37 -30.83 3.82
N ARG A 269 15.15 -30.46 3.45
CA ARG A 269 14.09 -31.41 3.11
C ARG A 269 14.49 -32.29 1.92
N LEU A 270 15.02 -31.71 0.85
CA LEU A 270 15.43 -32.45 -0.35
C LEU A 270 16.68 -33.30 -0.11
N SER A 271 17.61 -32.82 0.73
CA SER A 271 18.81 -33.57 1.15
C SER A 271 18.44 -34.84 1.94
N ARG A 272 17.41 -34.75 2.79
CA ARG A 272 16.87 -35.94 3.47
C ARG A 272 16.29 -36.96 2.49
N MET A 273 15.64 -36.51 1.42
CA MET A 273 15.14 -37.41 0.37
C MET A 273 16.29 -38.09 -0.37
N THR A 274 17.39 -37.38 -0.65
CA THR A 274 18.56 -37.99 -1.29
C THR A 274 19.33 -38.94 -0.38
N ALA A 275 19.29 -38.73 0.94
CA ALA A 275 19.93 -39.61 1.92
C ALA A 275 19.31 -41.01 1.96
N GLN A 276 18.09 -41.19 1.42
CA GLN A 276 17.43 -42.49 1.31
C GLN A 276 18.03 -43.40 0.22
N GLN A 277 19.03 -42.94 -0.52
CA GLN A 277 19.69 -43.71 -1.59
C GLN A 277 20.23 -45.05 -1.09
N SER A 278 20.92 -45.06 0.04
CA SER A 278 21.51 -46.27 0.62
C SER A 278 20.44 -47.30 1.03
N GLN A 279 19.28 -46.82 1.48
CA GLN A 279 18.14 -47.69 1.79
C GLN A 279 17.57 -48.31 0.51
N ALA A 280 17.46 -47.54 -0.58
CA ALA A 280 16.99 -48.03 -1.87
C ALA A 280 17.94 -49.08 -2.47
N GLU A 281 19.25 -48.81 -2.41
CA GLU A 281 20.31 -49.73 -2.87
C GLU A 281 20.36 -51.02 -2.04
N LEU A 282 20.14 -50.93 -0.72
CA LEU A 282 20.02 -52.12 0.12
C LEU A 282 18.82 -52.98 -0.28
N LEU A 283 17.63 -52.37 -0.43
CA LEU A 283 16.43 -53.12 -0.83
C LEU A 283 16.61 -53.75 -2.21
N GLN A 284 17.33 -53.10 -3.12
CA GLN A 284 17.68 -53.65 -4.42
C GLN A 284 18.57 -54.89 -4.30
N ALA A 285 19.58 -54.86 -3.42
CA ALA A 285 20.47 -55.99 -3.17
C ALA A 285 19.77 -57.17 -2.48
N GLU A 286 18.79 -56.91 -1.62
CA GLU A 286 18.04 -57.91 -0.87
C GLU A 286 16.81 -58.46 -1.62
N LEU A 287 16.46 -57.86 -2.77
CA LEU A 287 15.22 -58.15 -3.50
C LEU A 287 15.07 -59.64 -3.87
N TYR A 288 16.17 -60.34 -4.17
CA TYR A 288 16.13 -61.74 -4.56
C TYR A 288 15.69 -62.70 -3.44
N LYS A 289 15.85 -62.31 -2.17
CA LYS A 289 15.44 -63.08 -0.99
C LYS A 289 13.96 -62.93 -0.68
N HIS A 290 13.30 -61.93 -1.27
CA HIS A 290 11.91 -61.54 -0.96
C HIS A 290 11.01 -61.59 -2.20
N LYS A 291 11.18 -62.60 -3.06
CA LYS A 291 10.41 -62.76 -4.31
C LYS A 291 8.95 -63.19 -4.12
N SER A 292 8.62 -63.82 -2.99
CA SER A 292 7.26 -64.33 -2.71
C SER A 292 6.99 -64.35 -1.22
N GLY A 293 5.79 -63.95 -0.80
CA GLY A 293 5.38 -63.85 0.61
C GLY A 293 4.96 -62.43 1.02
N PRO A 294 4.42 -62.27 2.24
CA PRO A 294 4.02 -60.96 2.77
C PRO A 294 5.24 -60.05 2.98
N THR A 295 5.09 -58.75 2.74
CA THR A 295 6.16 -57.77 2.96
C THR A 295 6.53 -57.69 4.44
N PRO A 296 7.81 -57.92 4.83
CA PRO A 296 8.24 -57.81 6.22
C PRO A 296 8.23 -56.34 6.67
N GLU A 297 8.09 -56.10 7.97
CA GLU A 297 8.13 -54.72 8.53
C GLU A 297 9.50 -54.06 8.37
N ARG A 298 10.57 -54.86 8.34
CA ARG A 298 11.96 -54.39 8.20
C ARG A 298 12.82 -55.42 7.46
N ILE A 299 13.77 -54.95 6.66
CA ILE A 299 14.83 -55.77 6.05
C ILE A 299 16.18 -55.30 6.58
N THR A 300 16.99 -56.24 7.08
CA THR A 300 18.37 -56.01 7.47
C THR A 300 19.30 -56.69 6.47
N GLY A 301 20.31 -55.97 6.01
CA GLY A 301 21.33 -56.51 5.12
C GLY A 301 22.60 -55.67 5.15
N ARG A 302 23.61 -56.08 4.38
CA ARG A 302 24.92 -55.41 4.33
C ARG A 302 25.06 -54.60 3.05
N HIS A 303 25.12 -53.28 3.18
CA HIS A 303 25.38 -52.35 2.08
C HIS A 303 26.89 -52.19 1.83
N PRO A 304 27.37 -52.18 0.57
CA PRO A 304 28.80 -52.11 0.24
C PRO A 304 29.55 -50.93 0.86
N LEU A 305 28.90 -49.75 0.93
CA LEU A 305 29.50 -48.51 1.42
C LEU A 305 29.10 -48.14 2.85
N HIS A 306 28.02 -48.73 3.38
CA HIS A 306 27.40 -48.27 4.63
C HIS A 306 27.32 -49.37 5.70
N GLY A 307 27.86 -50.56 5.43
CA GLY A 307 27.90 -51.66 6.40
C GLY A 307 26.53 -52.28 6.61
N GLU A 308 26.28 -52.84 7.80
CA GLU A 308 24.96 -53.38 8.14
C GLU A 308 23.94 -52.26 8.33
N MET A 309 22.79 -52.40 7.68
CA MET A 309 21.72 -51.42 7.73
C MET A 309 20.37 -52.14 7.82
N THR A 310 19.41 -51.47 8.44
CA THR A 310 18.01 -51.92 8.48
C THR A 310 17.12 -50.87 7.83
N VAL A 311 16.22 -51.32 6.95
CA VAL A 311 15.25 -50.47 6.24
C VAL A 311 13.85 -50.88 6.65
N GLU A 312 13.08 -49.90 7.14
CA GLU A 312 11.66 -50.06 7.45
C GLU A 312 10.81 -50.01 6.18
N LEU A 313 9.83 -50.89 6.09
CA LEU A 313 8.99 -51.08 4.91
C LEU A 313 7.54 -50.79 5.25
N ASN A 314 6.80 -50.25 4.28
CA ASN A 314 5.36 -50.23 4.35
C ASN A 314 4.83 -51.62 3.97
N THR A 315 4.20 -52.31 4.92
CA THR A 315 3.66 -53.66 4.74
C THR A 315 2.50 -53.74 3.74
N ARG A 316 1.88 -52.60 3.39
CA ARG A 316 0.84 -52.50 2.34
C ARG A 316 1.40 -52.44 0.93
N MET A 317 2.73 -52.36 0.79
CA MET A 317 3.44 -52.31 -0.48
C MET A 317 4.37 -53.51 -0.56
N SER A 318 4.61 -54.05 -1.75
CA SER A 318 5.65 -55.06 -1.96
C SER A 318 7.04 -54.48 -1.66
N VAL A 319 8.04 -55.36 -1.45
CA VAL A 319 9.44 -54.93 -1.28
C VAL A 319 9.93 -54.15 -2.50
N ALA A 320 9.54 -54.58 -3.71
CA ALA A 320 9.85 -53.90 -4.96
C ALA A 320 9.22 -52.49 -5.04
N GLU A 321 7.96 -52.33 -4.64
CA GLU A 321 7.29 -51.01 -4.62
C GLU A 321 7.88 -50.08 -3.56
N ASN A 322 8.27 -50.61 -2.39
CA ASN A 322 8.99 -49.83 -1.37
C ASN A 322 10.33 -49.32 -1.91
N MET A 323 11.11 -50.19 -2.56
CA MET A 323 12.37 -49.85 -3.23
C MET A 323 12.16 -48.78 -4.30
N GLU A 324 11.18 -48.96 -5.19
CA GLU A 324 10.90 -48.01 -6.27
C GLU A 324 10.47 -46.65 -5.72
N ARG A 325 9.62 -46.62 -4.68
CA ARG A 325 9.24 -45.39 -3.98
C ARG A 325 10.47 -44.63 -3.46
N LEU A 326 11.43 -45.32 -2.84
CA LEU A 326 12.66 -44.69 -2.36
C LEU A 326 13.50 -44.13 -3.50
N PHE A 327 13.68 -44.87 -4.60
CA PHE A 327 14.38 -44.35 -5.79
C PHE A 327 13.68 -43.14 -6.41
N GLN A 328 12.34 -43.14 -6.49
CA GLN A 328 11.56 -41.99 -6.95
C GLN A 328 11.72 -40.78 -6.04
N GLN A 329 11.75 -40.98 -4.71
CA GLN A 329 12.03 -39.92 -3.73
C GLN A 329 13.44 -39.34 -3.90
N VAL A 330 14.45 -40.19 -4.08
CA VAL A 330 15.83 -39.74 -4.33
C VAL A 330 15.94 -38.97 -5.65
N ALA A 331 15.35 -39.47 -6.73
CA ALA A 331 15.35 -38.78 -8.02
C ALA A 331 14.64 -37.41 -7.97
N LYS A 332 13.57 -37.30 -7.18
CA LYS A 332 12.90 -36.02 -6.89
C LYS A 332 13.79 -35.10 -6.05
N GLY A 333 14.46 -35.64 -5.03
CA GLY A 333 15.42 -34.92 -4.19
C GLY A 333 16.55 -34.30 -5.01
N ARG A 334 17.22 -35.10 -5.84
CA ARG A 334 18.34 -34.67 -6.71
C ARG A 334 17.93 -33.55 -7.67
N ARG A 335 16.81 -33.71 -8.39
CA ARG A 335 16.29 -32.68 -9.30
C ARG A 335 15.94 -31.38 -8.56
N GLY A 336 15.32 -31.50 -7.39
CA GLY A 336 14.98 -30.34 -6.56
C GLY A 336 16.21 -29.60 -6.04
N LEU A 337 17.23 -30.34 -5.56
CA LEU A 337 18.46 -29.76 -5.01
C LEU A 337 19.19 -28.87 -6.02
N ALA A 338 19.31 -29.31 -7.27
CA ALA A 338 19.95 -28.53 -8.32
C ALA A 338 19.27 -27.16 -8.52
N VAL A 339 17.94 -27.13 -8.54
CA VAL A 339 17.15 -25.89 -8.69
C VAL A 339 17.27 -24.98 -7.47
N VAL A 340 17.21 -25.57 -6.27
CA VAL A 340 17.31 -24.82 -5.00
C VAL A 340 18.69 -24.19 -4.84
N GLU A 341 19.77 -24.93 -5.14
CA GLU A 341 21.14 -24.40 -5.06
C GLU A 341 21.37 -23.25 -6.06
N GLN A 342 20.90 -23.40 -7.30
CA GLN A 342 20.99 -22.32 -8.29
C GLN A 342 20.27 -21.06 -7.81
N ARG A 343 19.06 -21.21 -7.25
CA ARG A 343 18.29 -20.07 -6.75
C ARG A 343 18.92 -19.44 -5.50
N ARG A 344 19.52 -20.25 -4.62
CA ARG A 344 20.24 -19.79 -3.43
C ARG A 344 21.46 -18.96 -3.82
N ALA A 345 22.26 -19.44 -4.77
CA ALA A 345 23.42 -18.72 -5.29
C ALA A 345 23.01 -17.35 -5.87
N GLN A 346 21.91 -17.29 -6.62
CA GLN A 346 21.37 -16.05 -7.17
C GLN A 346 20.95 -15.06 -6.08
N LEU A 347 20.12 -15.47 -5.11
CA LEU A 347 19.68 -14.58 -4.03
C LEU A 347 20.85 -14.14 -3.13
N GLY A 348 21.84 -15.00 -2.92
CA GLY A 348 23.06 -14.66 -2.19
C GLY A 348 23.91 -13.61 -2.92
N ALA A 349 24.02 -13.71 -4.25
CA ALA A 349 24.69 -12.70 -5.07
C ALA A 349 23.94 -11.36 -5.05
N GLU A 350 22.61 -11.37 -5.16
CA GLU A 350 21.77 -10.17 -5.04
C GLU A 350 21.95 -9.47 -3.69
N LEU A 351 22.03 -10.24 -2.60
CA LEU A 351 22.24 -9.71 -1.25
C LEU A 351 23.64 -9.10 -1.06
N ARG A 352 24.69 -9.74 -1.62
CA ARG A 352 26.06 -9.20 -1.60
C ARG A 352 26.19 -7.93 -2.45
N GLY A 353 25.64 -7.92 -3.66
CA GLY A 353 25.65 -6.72 -4.51
C GLY A 353 24.94 -5.54 -3.85
N GLN A 354 23.86 -5.81 -3.11
CA GLN A 354 23.17 -4.81 -2.31
C GLN A 354 24.04 -4.26 -1.18
N ALA A 355 24.79 -5.10 -0.45
CA ALA A 355 25.67 -4.68 0.64
C ALA A 355 26.89 -3.85 0.17
N GLU A 356 27.42 -4.13 -1.03
CA GLU A 356 28.57 -3.44 -1.61
C GLU A 356 28.20 -2.12 -2.32
N GLY A 357 26.93 -1.70 -2.30
CA GLY A 357 26.45 -0.54 -3.07
C GLY A 357 26.52 -0.74 -4.59
N ARG A 358 26.87 -1.96 -5.03
CA ARG A 358 26.88 -2.38 -6.44
C ARG A 358 25.49 -2.85 -6.81
N VAL A 359 24.60 -1.89 -7.03
CA VAL A 359 23.40 -2.17 -7.81
C VAL A 359 23.87 -2.36 -9.25
N GLN A 360 24.16 -3.60 -9.64
CA GLN A 360 24.23 -3.93 -11.06
C GLN A 360 22.84 -3.66 -11.64
N ALA A 361 22.72 -2.55 -12.38
CA ALA A 361 21.69 -2.44 -13.39
C ALA A 361 21.83 -3.66 -14.31
N PRO A 362 20.72 -4.26 -14.79
CA PRO A 362 20.82 -5.31 -15.80
C PRO A 362 21.61 -4.76 -16.97
N ALA A 363 22.66 -5.46 -17.38
CA ALA A 363 23.41 -5.12 -18.59
C ALA A 363 22.43 -5.08 -19.78
N GLU A 364 22.26 -3.91 -20.38
CA GLU A 364 21.57 -3.73 -21.64
C GLU A 364 22.33 -4.50 -22.73
N GLY A 365 21.63 -5.41 -23.42
CA GLY A 365 22.26 -6.21 -24.48
C GLY A 365 21.69 -7.60 -24.74
N THR A 366 20.48 -7.92 -24.29
CA THR A 366 19.62 -8.92 -24.94
C THR A 366 18.18 -8.50 -24.72
N GLU A 367 17.46 -8.26 -25.81
CA GLU A 367 16.10 -7.70 -25.87
C GLU A 367 15.14 -8.42 -24.93
N ALA A 368 14.87 -7.80 -23.78
CA ALA A 368 13.81 -8.15 -22.85
C ALA A 368 12.75 -7.05 -22.95
N PRO A 369 11.49 -7.37 -23.31
CA PRO A 369 10.45 -6.35 -23.34
C PRO A 369 10.14 -5.90 -21.91
N GLU A 370 10.36 -4.61 -21.70
CA GLU A 370 10.13 -3.85 -20.50
C GLU A 370 8.83 -4.24 -19.79
N SER A 371 8.95 -4.76 -18.57
CA SER A 371 7.82 -4.83 -17.66
C SER A 371 8.14 -4.11 -16.36
N LYS A 372 7.63 -2.88 -16.29
CA LYS A 372 7.52 -2.06 -15.08
C LYS A 372 7.07 -2.94 -13.91
N ILE A 373 7.87 -2.91 -12.85
CA ILE A 373 7.58 -3.56 -11.57
C ILE A 373 6.45 -2.75 -10.92
N ASP A 374 5.30 -3.38 -10.74
CA ASP A 374 4.11 -2.80 -10.13
C ASP A 374 3.81 -3.59 -8.84
N ASP A 375 3.79 -2.88 -7.71
CA ASP A 375 3.59 -3.38 -6.34
C ASP A 375 2.12 -3.77 -6.09
N ARG A 376 1.61 -4.77 -6.82
CA ARG A 376 0.28 -5.36 -6.58
C ARG A 376 0.40 -6.64 -5.75
N PRO A 377 -0.40 -6.84 -4.69
CA PRO A 377 -0.56 -8.16 -4.09
C PRO A 377 -1.28 -9.08 -5.10
N LEU A 378 -0.49 -9.97 -5.71
CA LEU A 378 -0.90 -11.25 -6.33
C LEU A 378 -2.06 -11.23 -7.34
N LEU A 379 -1.89 -10.52 -8.46
CA LEU A 379 -2.25 -11.11 -9.75
C LEU A 379 -1.08 -12.00 -10.18
N SER A 380 -1.27 -13.32 -10.16
CA SER A 380 -0.27 -14.24 -10.71
C SER A 380 0.10 -13.78 -12.13
N LYS A 381 1.35 -13.92 -12.57
CA LYS A 381 1.78 -13.60 -13.95
C LYS A 381 0.82 -14.17 -15.01
N ARG A 382 0.14 -15.27 -14.66
CA ARG A 382 -0.86 -15.99 -15.45
C ARG A 382 -2.21 -15.30 -15.63
N LEU A 383 -2.55 -14.29 -14.83
CA LEU A 383 -3.81 -13.52 -14.93
C LEU A 383 -3.65 -12.21 -15.73
N ARG A 384 -2.42 -11.79 -16.05
CA ARG A 384 -2.18 -10.57 -16.84
C ARG A 384 -2.66 -10.77 -18.27
N GLY A 385 -3.44 -9.82 -18.79
CA GLY A 385 -4.00 -9.86 -20.15
C GLY A 385 -5.24 -10.74 -20.31
N LEU A 386 -5.74 -11.36 -19.25
CA LEU A 386 -7.00 -12.12 -19.30
C LEU A 386 -8.17 -11.22 -18.90
N ALA A 387 -9.23 -11.21 -19.72
CA ALA A 387 -10.47 -10.51 -19.40
C ALA A 387 -11.29 -11.28 -18.35
N VAL A 388 -10.82 -11.28 -17.11
CA VAL A 388 -11.45 -11.95 -15.96
C VAL A 388 -11.93 -10.93 -14.93
N LEU A 389 -13.00 -11.26 -14.22
CA LEU A 389 -13.43 -10.59 -12.99
C LEU A 389 -12.92 -11.35 -11.79
N ILE A 390 -12.58 -10.62 -10.73
CA ILE A 390 -12.02 -11.17 -9.49
C ILE A 390 -12.95 -10.79 -8.35
N PHE A 391 -13.29 -11.80 -7.57
CA PHE A 391 -14.13 -11.70 -6.38
C PHE A 391 -13.37 -12.29 -5.19
N THR A 392 -13.78 -11.91 -3.99
CA THR A 392 -13.34 -12.56 -2.74
C THR A 392 -14.58 -13.05 -2.02
N THR A 393 -14.63 -14.35 -1.71
CA THR A 393 -15.70 -14.93 -0.92
C THR A 393 -15.67 -14.36 0.49
N SER A 394 -16.76 -14.51 1.23
CA SER A 394 -16.85 -14.07 2.62
C SER A 394 -15.80 -14.71 3.53
N ASP A 395 -15.34 -15.92 3.20
CA ASP A 395 -14.28 -16.63 3.95
C ASP A 395 -12.86 -16.35 3.40
N GLY A 396 -12.72 -15.38 2.50
CA GLY A 396 -11.41 -14.91 2.00
C GLY A 396 -10.84 -15.68 0.81
N PHE A 397 -11.60 -16.57 0.18
CA PHE A 397 -11.15 -17.29 -1.03
C PHE A 397 -11.28 -16.41 -2.27
N ARG A 398 -10.27 -16.48 -3.15
CA ARG A 398 -10.31 -15.75 -4.43
C ARG A 398 -11.13 -16.53 -5.45
N VAL A 399 -12.05 -15.85 -6.11
CA VAL A 399 -12.87 -16.43 -7.19
C VAL A 399 -12.65 -15.63 -8.48
N LEU A 400 -12.42 -16.35 -9.57
CA LEU A 400 -12.13 -15.80 -10.89
C LEU A 400 -13.23 -16.17 -11.87
N ARG A 401 -13.77 -15.20 -12.60
CA ARG A 401 -14.80 -15.43 -13.62
C ARG A 401 -14.36 -14.89 -14.98
N GLY A 402 -14.42 -15.71 -16.03
CA GLY A 402 -14.20 -15.22 -17.40
C GLY A 402 -15.29 -14.25 -17.84
N LYS A 403 -14.92 -13.10 -18.45
CA LYS A 403 -15.90 -12.15 -19.03
C LYS A 403 -16.45 -12.60 -20.39
N ASN A 404 -15.72 -13.46 -21.09
CA ASN A 404 -16.09 -14.01 -22.40
C ASN A 404 -15.49 -15.43 -22.57
N GLN A 405 -15.88 -16.13 -23.64
CA GLN A 405 -15.47 -17.52 -23.91
C GLN A 405 -13.94 -17.68 -24.01
N GLU A 406 -13.25 -16.73 -24.65
CA GLU A 406 -11.80 -16.74 -24.79
C GLU A 406 -11.11 -16.60 -23.42
N ALA A 407 -11.58 -15.66 -22.58
CA ALA A 407 -11.05 -15.45 -21.24
C ALA A 407 -11.33 -16.65 -20.32
N GLY A 408 -12.51 -17.27 -20.42
CA GLY A 408 -12.82 -18.52 -19.71
C GLY A 408 -11.90 -19.67 -20.12
N HIS A 409 -11.64 -19.81 -21.42
CA HIS A 409 -10.71 -20.82 -21.94
C HIS A 409 -9.26 -20.60 -21.45
N LYS A 410 -8.78 -19.36 -21.47
CA LYS A 410 -7.45 -19.00 -20.95
C LYS A 410 -7.38 -19.11 -19.43
N LEU A 411 -8.46 -18.79 -18.71
CA LEU A 411 -8.56 -18.96 -17.25
C LEU A 411 -8.25 -20.40 -16.84
N LEU A 412 -8.87 -21.39 -17.49
CA LEU A 412 -8.66 -22.81 -17.19
C LEU A 412 -7.26 -23.31 -17.55
N SER A 413 -6.66 -22.79 -18.63
CA SER A 413 -5.39 -23.32 -19.15
C SER A 413 -4.14 -22.58 -18.71
N GLN A 414 -4.26 -21.31 -18.35
CA GLN A 414 -3.13 -20.46 -18.00
C GLN A 414 -3.14 -20.10 -16.52
N ALA A 415 -4.30 -19.77 -15.94
CA ALA A 415 -4.39 -19.15 -14.62
C ALA A 415 -4.80 -20.08 -13.46
N ALA A 416 -5.60 -21.10 -13.75
CA ALA A 416 -6.01 -22.09 -12.78
C ALA A 416 -4.89 -23.11 -12.49
N SER A 417 -4.85 -23.60 -11.26
CA SER A 417 -4.05 -24.74 -10.82
C SER A 417 -4.87 -26.02 -11.03
N PRO A 418 -4.25 -27.17 -11.28
CA PRO A 418 -4.99 -28.44 -11.48
C PRO A 418 -5.90 -28.81 -10.31
N PHE A 419 -5.56 -28.35 -9.10
CA PHE A 419 -6.33 -28.61 -7.88
C PHE A 419 -7.31 -27.48 -7.53
N ASP A 420 -7.48 -26.43 -8.32
CA ASP A 420 -8.54 -25.45 -8.04
C ASP A 420 -9.92 -26.04 -8.32
N LEU A 421 -10.95 -25.42 -7.75
CA LEU A 421 -12.34 -25.80 -7.97
C LEU A 421 -12.92 -24.98 -9.12
N TRP A 422 -13.54 -25.69 -10.06
CA TRP A 422 -14.18 -25.14 -11.24
C TRP A 422 -15.70 -25.21 -11.11
N PHE A 423 -16.37 -24.14 -11.53
CA PHE A 423 -17.82 -24.01 -11.51
C PHE A 423 -18.36 -23.58 -12.87
N HIS A 424 -19.50 -24.17 -13.26
CA HIS A 424 -20.24 -23.80 -14.48
C HIS A 424 -21.72 -24.19 -14.34
N ALA A 425 -22.61 -23.43 -14.97
CA ALA A 425 -24.04 -23.75 -14.96
C ALA A 425 -24.31 -25.17 -15.51
N ALA A 426 -25.15 -25.93 -14.82
CA ALA A 426 -25.56 -27.25 -15.28
C ALA A 426 -26.48 -27.10 -16.49
N HIS A 427 -26.23 -27.87 -17.56
CA HIS A 427 -27.10 -27.96 -18.75
C HIS A 427 -27.40 -26.65 -19.50
N ARG A 428 -26.80 -25.51 -19.12
CA ARG A 428 -26.99 -24.21 -19.76
C ARG A 428 -25.64 -23.55 -20.07
N PRO A 429 -25.56 -22.72 -21.13
CA PRO A 429 -24.38 -21.89 -21.38
C PRO A 429 -24.12 -20.94 -20.20
N GLY A 430 -22.86 -20.78 -19.82
CA GLY A 430 -22.47 -19.85 -18.76
C GLY A 430 -20.98 -19.54 -18.72
N ALA A 431 -20.61 -18.62 -17.84
CA ALA A 431 -19.21 -18.29 -17.60
C ALA A 431 -18.50 -19.42 -16.83
N HIS A 432 -17.23 -19.67 -17.17
CA HIS A 432 -16.36 -20.48 -16.32
C HIS A 432 -15.92 -19.67 -15.10
N VAL A 433 -16.13 -20.24 -13.92
CA VAL A 433 -15.72 -19.67 -12.63
C VAL A 433 -14.74 -20.62 -11.96
N VAL A 434 -13.69 -20.06 -11.34
CA VAL A 434 -12.66 -20.84 -10.63
C VAL A 434 -12.44 -20.26 -9.24
N LEU A 435 -12.62 -21.07 -8.20
CA LEU A 435 -12.21 -20.75 -6.84
C LEU A 435 -10.78 -21.24 -6.62
N LYS A 436 -9.89 -20.30 -6.31
CA LYS A 436 -8.46 -20.54 -6.11
C LYS A 436 -8.21 -21.17 -4.74
N ARG A 437 -7.49 -22.29 -4.74
CA ARG A 437 -6.93 -22.90 -3.55
C ARG A 437 -5.42 -22.67 -3.54
N ASP A 438 -4.83 -22.57 -2.35
CA ASP A 438 -3.39 -22.41 -2.16
C ASP A 438 -2.67 -23.76 -2.23
N TYR A 439 -3.33 -24.86 -1.82
CA TYR A 439 -2.83 -26.23 -1.91
C TYR A 439 -3.96 -27.26 -2.15
N PRO A 440 -3.66 -28.48 -2.66
CA PRO A 440 -4.68 -29.43 -3.12
C PRO A 440 -5.68 -29.93 -2.07
N ALA A 441 -5.28 -29.99 -0.80
CA ALA A 441 -6.08 -30.45 0.32
C ALA A 441 -6.71 -29.31 1.14
N GLN A 442 -6.67 -28.07 0.63
CA GLN A 442 -7.32 -26.95 1.32
C GLN A 442 -8.83 -27.18 1.32
N GLU A 443 -9.40 -27.27 2.51
CA GLU A 443 -10.84 -27.30 2.72
C GLU A 443 -11.43 -25.94 2.36
N VAL A 444 -12.56 -25.96 1.67
CA VAL A 444 -13.29 -24.75 1.29
C VAL A 444 -14.63 -24.79 2.03
N PRO A 445 -14.92 -23.81 2.89
CA PRO A 445 -16.19 -23.75 3.59
C PRO A 445 -17.38 -23.77 2.62
N GLU A 446 -18.48 -24.40 3.03
CA GLU A 446 -19.67 -24.55 2.19
C GLU A 446 -20.20 -23.19 1.70
N ARG A 447 -20.09 -22.15 2.52
CA ARG A 447 -20.45 -20.77 2.16
C ARG A 447 -19.67 -20.29 0.94
N SER A 448 -18.34 -20.36 0.97
CA SER A 448 -17.48 -20.01 -0.18
C SER A 448 -17.77 -20.85 -1.43
N MET A 449 -18.11 -22.13 -1.26
CA MET A 449 -18.54 -22.99 -2.37
C MET A 449 -19.84 -22.50 -3.02
N ARG A 450 -20.84 -22.17 -2.19
CA ARG A 450 -22.14 -21.66 -2.66
C ARG A 450 -22.01 -20.28 -3.29
N GLU A 451 -21.19 -19.39 -2.74
CA GLU A 451 -20.92 -18.06 -3.31
C GLU A 451 -20.26 -18.15 -4.69
N ALA A 452 -19.25 -19.01 -4.87
CA ALA A 452 -18.63 -19.24 -6.17
C ALA A 452 -19.60 -19.86 -7.19
N ALA A 453 -20.44 -20.79 -6.75
CA ALA A 453 -21.47 -21.38 -7.60
C ALA A 453 -22.54 -20.35 -8.02
N ALA A 454 -23.01 -19.50 -7.10
CA ALA A 454 -23.98 -18.45 -7.40
C ALA A 454 -23.42 -17.43 -8.40
N LEU A 455 -22.13 -17.08 -8.32
CA LEU A 455 -21.46 -16.24 -9.32
C LEU A 455 -21.45 -16.86 -10.73
N ALA A 456 -21.40 -18.19 -10.83
CA ALA A 456 -21.50 -18.91 -12.10
C ALA A 456 -22.96 -18.94 -12.61
N GLY A 457 -23.93 -19.18 -11.72
CA GLY A 457 -25.36 -19.14 -12.03
C GLY A 457 -25.82 -17.77 -12.55
N LEU A 458 -25.44 -16.68 -11.86
CA LEU A 458 -25.73 -15.29 -12.27
C LEU A 458 -25.08 -14.88 -13.60
N ALA A 459 -24.05 -15.59 -14.06
CA ALA A 459 -23.37 -15.35 -15.33
C ALA A 459 -23.67 -16.43 -16.36
N SER A 460 -24.89 -16.96 -16.35
CA SER A 460 -25.35 -18.05 -17.21
C SER A 460 -26.77 -17.83 -17.69
N GLY A 461 -27.29 -18.79 -18.47
CA GLY A 461 -28.71 -18.84 -18.82
C GLY A 461 -29.68 -18.94 -17.63
N TYR A 462 -29.20 -19.04 -16.39
CA TYR A 462 -30.02 -18.97 -15.16
C TYR A 462 -30.15 -17.56 -14.56
N ALA A 463 -29.50 -16.53 -15.12
CA ALA A 463 -29.35 -15.23 -14.45
C ALA A 463 -30.66 -14.53 -14.00
N GLY A 464 -31.82 -14.87 -14.58
CA GLY A 464 -33.14 -14.36 -14.19
C GLY A 464 -33.99 -15.30 -13.32
N GLU A 465 -33.47 -16.48 -12.95
CA GLU A 465 -34.18 -17.46 -12.11
C GLU A 465 -33.81 -17.31 -10.63
N ALA A 466 -34.68 -17.78 -9.73
CA ALA A 466 -34.42 -17.70 -8.29
C ALA A 466 -33.30 -18.65 -7.83
N LYS A 467 -33.10 -19.77 -8.54
CA LYS A 467 -32.10 -20.79 -8.19
C LYS A 467 -31.40 -21.30 -9.46
N ALA A 468 -30.17 -21.77 -9.31
CA ALA A 468 -29.44 -22.47 -10.36
C ALA A 468 -28.82 -23.77 -9.85
N ASP A 469 -28.79 -24.77 -10.73
CA ASP A 469 -27.94 -25.94 -10.56
C ASP A 469 -26.58 -25.69 -11.21
N VAL A 470 -25.51 -25.88 -10.44
CA VAL A 470 -24.14 -25.52 -10.84
C VAL A 470 -23.23 -26.72 -10.64
N PHE A 471 -22.54 -27.11 -11.69
CA PHE A 471 -21.53 -28.13 -11.66
C PHE A 471 -20.27 -27.64 -10.94
N CYS A 472 -19.77 -28.41 -9.97
CA CYS A 472 -18.45 -28.28 -9.37
C CYS A 472 -17.53 -29.47 -9.72
N ALA A 473 -16.32 -29.20 -10.21
CA ALA A 473 -15.26 -30.21 -10.45
C ALA A 473 -13.87 -29.65 -10.09
N LEU A 474 -12.82 -30.47 -10.10
CA LEU A 474 -11.46 -29.93 -10.09
C LEU A 474 -11.04 -29.55 -11.49
N VAL A 475 -10.20 -28.52 -11.61
CA VAL A 475 -9.69 -28.05 -12.90
C VAL A 475 -8.93 -29.14 -13.66
N LYS A 476 -8.22 -30.05 -12.98
CA LYS A 476 -7.52 -31.18 -13.62
C LYS A 476 -8.45 -32.13 -14.36
N ASP A 477 -9.72 -32.20 -13.93
CA ASP A 477 -10.75 -33.10 -14.44
C ASP A 477 -11.61 -32.41 -15.51
N VAL A 478 -11.28 -31.16 -15.89
CA VAL A 478 -11.94 -30.40 -16.95
C VAL A 478 -11.03 -30.35 -18.18
N ARG A 479 -11.40 -31.07 -19.23
CA ARG A 479 -10.65 -31.16 -20.49
C ARG A 479 -11.29 -30.32 -21.57
N LYS A 480 -10.45 -29.73 -22.41
CA LYS A 480 -10.90 -29.07 -23.64
C LYS A 480 -11.23 -30.14 -24.68
N ILE A 481 -12.29 -29.93 -25.46
CA ILE A 481 -12.58 -30.78 -26.61
C ILE A 481 -11.75 -30.24 -27.79
N LYS A 482 -10.83 -31.06 -28.30
CA LYS A 482 -9.95 -30.68 -29.43
C LYS A 482 -10.81 -30.43 -30.66
N GLY A 483 -10.71 -29.23 -31.24
CA GLY A 483 -11.46 -28.84 -32.45
C GLY A 483 -12.85 -28.23 -32.20
N ALA A 484 -13.32 -28.16 -30.94
CA ALA A 484 -14.56 -27.48 -30.60
C ALA A 484 -14.38 -25.96 -30.46
N ALA A 485 -15.50 -25.22 -30.49
CA ALA A 485 -15.52 -23.78 -30.23
C ALA A 485 -14.92 -23.44 -28.86
N LEU A 486 -14.34 -22.24 -28.74
CA LEU A 486 -13.74 -21.76 -27.50
C LEU A 486 -14.78 -21.76 -26.36
N GLY A 487 -14.40 -22.32 -25.21
CA GLY A 487 -15.28 -22.44 -24.03
C GLY A 487 -16.01 -23.79 -23.91
N LEU A 488 -15.99 -24.65 -24.93
CA LEU A 488 -16.54 -26.00 -24.77
C LEU A 488 -15.55 -26.92 -24.05
N VAL A 489 -16.01 -27.52 -22.95
CA VAL A 489 -15.21 -28.40 -22.10
C VAL A 489 -15.96 -29.70 -21.81
N ARG A 490 -15.21 -30.79 -21.62
CA ARG A 490 -15.67 -32.08 -21.13
C ARG A 490 -15.19 -32.24 -19.69
N VAL A 491 -16.07 -32.63 -18.79
CA VAL A 491 -15.72 -32.97 -17.41
C VAL A 491 -15.51 -34.48 -17.33
N GLU A 492 -14.31 -34.91 -16.93
CA GLU A 492 -13.93 -36.32 -16.75
C GLU A 492 -14.49 -36.87 -15.44
N GLU A 493 -14.35 -36.11 -14.34
CA GLU A 493 -14.85 -36.47 -13.02
C GLU A 493 -15.62 -35.31 -12.40
N MET A 494 -16.89 -35.57 -12.10
CA MET A 494 -17.81 -34.59 -11.52
C MET A 494 -17.79 -34.72 -10.01
N ARG A 495 -17.48 -33.66 -9.26
CA ARG A 495 -17.45 -33.75 -7.79
C ARG A 495 -18.82 -33.68 -7.16
N GLN A 496 -19.59 -32.65 -7.52
CA GLN A 496 -20.94 -32.44 -7.00
C GLN A 496 -21.69 -31.41 -7.84
N THR A 497 -23.01 -31.47 -7.81
CA THR A 497 -23.90 -30.42 -8.32
C THR A 497 -24.45 -29.64 -7.15
N LEU A 498 -24.24 -28.31 -7.16
CA LEU A 498 -24.70 -27.40 -6.12
C LEU A 498 -25.97 -26.69 -6.60
N ARG A 499 -27.04 -26.77 -5.81
CA ARG A 499 -28.24 -25.96 -6.00
C ARG A 499 -28.16 -24.71 -5.14
N VAL A 500 -28.09 -23.54 -5.78
CA VAL A 500 -27.83 -22.26 -5.10
C VAL A 500 -28.90 -21.23 -5.43
N ASP A 501 -29.23 -20.39 -4.45
CA ASP A 501 -30.10 -19.23 -4.65
C ASP A 501 -29.31 -18.10 -5.35
N LEU A 502 -29.95 -17.43 -6.31
CA LEU A 502 -29.31 -16.37 -7.09
C LEU A 502 -29.71 -15.00 -6.53
N ASP A 503 -28.81 -14.39 -5.75
CA ASP A 503 -28.91 -13.00 -5.32
C ASP A 503 -28.26 -12.08 -6.38
N PRO A 504 -29.01 -11.23 -7.10
CA PRO A 504 -28.47 -10.32 -8.11
C PRO A 504 -27.41 -9.35 -7.59
N GLU A 505 -27.42 -9.04 -6.30
CA GLU A 505 -26.46 -8.12 -5.67
C GLU A 505 -25.15 -8.80 -5.27
N LEU A 506 -25.11 -10.14 -5.25
CA LEU A 506 -23.94 -10.92 -4.81
C LEU A 506 -22.64 -10.54 -5.55
N PRO A 507 -22.63 -10.30 -6.87
CA PRO A 507 -21.40 -9.92 -7.57
C PRO A 507 -20.83 -8.59 -7.12
N GLU A 508 -21.66 -7.62 -6.72
CA GLU A 508 -21.18 -6.34 -6.19
C GLU A 508 -20.74 -6.47 -4.73
N LYS A 509 -21.43 -7.30 -3.92
CA LYS A 509 -21.04 -7.62 -2.53
C LYS A 509 -19.67 -8.31 -2.45
N LEU A 510 -19.39 -9.25 -3.36
CA LEU A 510 -18.17 -10.04 -3.38
C LEU A 510 -17.08 -9.49 -4.31
N LYS A 511 -17.36 -8.41 -5.04
CA LYS A 511 -16.40 -7.80 -5.95
C LYS A 511 -15.20 -7.37 -5.14
N LEU A 512 -14.02 -7.77 -5.61
CA LEU A 512 -12.80 -7.17 -5.12
C LEU A 512 -12.84 -5.70 -5.57
N VAL A 513 -13.22 -4.80 -4.66
CA VAL A 513 -12.93 -3.37 -4.78
C VAL A 513 -11.41 -3.28 -4.67
N LEU A 514 -10.73 -3.42 -5.81
CA LEU A 514 -9.37 -2.93 -5.93
C LEU A 514 -9.46 -1.44 -5.57
N PRO A 515 -8.75 -0.98 -4.53
CA PRO A 515 -8.68 0.45 -4.27
C PRO A 515 -8.10 1.10 -5.52
N LEU A 516 -8.92 1.91 -6.19
CA LEU A 516 -8.54 2.73 -7.34
C LEU A 516 -7.52 3.79 -6.95
#